data_AF-A0A9P3F4D7-F1
#
_entry.id   AF-A0A9P3F4D7-F1
#
_cell.length_a   1.000
_cell.length_b   1.000
_cell.length_c   1.000
_cell.angle_alpha   90.00
_cell.angle_beta   90.00
_cell.angle_gamma   90.00
#
_symmetry.space_group_name_H-M   'P 1'
#
loop_
_entity.id
_entity.type
_entity.pdbx_description
1 polymer ?
#
loop_
_entity_poly.entity_id
_entity_poly.type
_entity_poly.pdbx_seq_one_letter_code
_entity_poly.pdbx_strand_id
1 'polypeptide(L)'
;MPEDFHVSPCASQASCPWDEAQWQREVTSKAKDPQTQTAADIIHEQRLPKGFAAIADRRYILRPEAIESAFILYRITGREDLLDAGWTMFEAIQKATETDLANAALSGITVPQPPQTDSMESFWTGETLKYFFLLFSSPDLISLDEYVFNTEAHPLKGMK
;
A
#
# COMPACT_ATOMS: atom_id res chain seq x y z
N MET A 1 2.01 1.77 2.24
CA MET A 1 2.67 1.69 0.92
C MET A 1 2.64 3.09 0.31
N PRO A 2 3.72 3.58 -0.31
CA PRO A 2 3.70 4.88 -0.99
C PRO A 2 2.81 4.82 -2.25
N GLU A 3 2.17 5.93 -2.60
CA GLU A 3 1.29 6.00 -3.78
C GLU A 3 2.09 6.13 -5.10
N ASP A 4 3.19 6.88 -5.06
CA ASP A 4 4.05 7.09 -6.21
C ASP A 4 5.49 6.69 -5.87
N PHE A 5 5.95 5.63 -6.52
CA PHE A 5 7.27 5.05 -6.32
C PHE A 5 7.75 4.32 -7.58
N HIS A 6 9.05 4.10 -7.63
CA HIS A 6 9.71 3.31 -8.65
C HIS A 6 10.46 2.16 -7.99
N VAL A 7 10.33 0.97 -8.54
CA VAL A 7 11.07 -0.24 -8.11
C VAL A 7 12.05 -0.68 -9.18
N SER A 8 13.14 -1.31 -8.76
CA SER A 8 14.07 -1.97 -9.66
C SER A 8 13.39 -3.18 -10.29
N PRO A 9 13.27 -3.24 -11.63
CA PRO A 9 12.57 -4.33 -12.29
C PRO A 9 13.41 -5.61 -12.28
N CYS A 10 12.75 -6.75 -12.19
CA CYS A 10 13.35 -8.05 -12.47
C CYS A 10 13.58 -8.21 -13.99
N ALA A 11 14.61 -8.96 -14.38
CA ALA A 11 14.82 -9.31 -15.79
C ALA A 11 13.71 -10.20 -16.36
N SER A 12 13.08 -11.03 -15.53
CA SER A 12 11.93 -11.86 -15.92
C SER A 12 10.98 -12.11 -14.74
N GLN A 13 9.72 -12.44 -15.01
CA GLN A 13 8.76 -12.86 -13.99
C GLN A 13 9.04 -14.27 -13.44
N ALA A 14 9.71 -15.13 -14.23
CA ALA A 14 10.00 -16.52 -13.85
C ALA A 14 11.24 -16.65 -12.94
N SER A 15 12.15 -15.68 -13.02
CA SER A 15 13.40 -15.65 -12.25
C SER A 15 13.79 -14.21 -11.96
N CYS A 16 13.89 -13.87 -10.67
CA CYS A 16 14.30 -12.56 -10.18
C CYS A 16 15.39 -12.69 -9.09
N PRO A 17 16.63 -13.08 -9.47
CA PRO A 17 17.75 -13.03 -8.55
C PRO A 17 18.03 -11.57 -8.18
N TRP A 18 18.47 -11.35 -6.94
CA TRP A 18 18.85 -10.02 -6.48
C TRP A 18 20.10 -9.52 -7.23
N ASP A 19 19.99 -8.35 -7.87
CA ASP A 19 21.11 -7.63 -8.49
C ASP A 19 21.27 -6.25 -7.81
N GLU A 20 22.22 -6.18 -6.89
CA GLU A 20 22.58 -4.95 -6.16
C GLU A 20 23.03 -3.84 -7.11
N ALA A 21 23.81 -4.19 -8.13
CA ALA A 21 24.37 -3.22 -9.06
C ALA A 21 23.28 -2.66 -9.98
N GLN A 22 22.31 -3.47 -10.38
CA GLN A 22 21.14 -3.00 -11.10
C GLN A 22 20.33 -2.03 -10.25
N TRP A 23 20.00 -2.39 -9.01
CA TRP A 23 19.24 -1.52 -8.13
C TRP A 23 19.92 -0.15 -7.94
N GLN A 24 21.24 -0.14 -7.70
CA GLN A 24 22.00 1.11 -7.57
C GLN A 24 21.99 1.96 -8.84
N ARG A 25 22.06 1.34 -10.04
CA ARG A 25 21.91 2.06 -11.31
C ARG A 25 20.52 2.69 -11.44
N GLU A 26 19.47 1.98 -11.06
CA GLU A 26 18.10 2.51 -11.09
C GLU A 26 17.90 3.65 -10.07
N VAL A 27 18.49 3.54 -8.88
CA VAL A 27 18.48 4.64 -7.90
C VAL A 27 19.13 5.89 -8.48
N THR A 28 20.33 5.78 -9.07
CA THR A 28 21.02 6.93 -9.67
C THR A 28 20.28 7.48 -10.89
N SER A 29 19.65 6.63 -11.71
CA SER A 29 18.88 7.07 -12.88
C SER A 29 17.64 7.91 -12.51
N LYS A 30 17.09 7.67 -11.31
CA LYS A 30 15.94 8.39 -10.76
C LYS A 30 16.32 9.57 -9.86
N ALA A 31 17.61 9.81 -9.63
CA ALA A 31 18.08 10.95 -8.85
C ALA A 31 17.75 12.26 -9.55
N LYS A 32 17.45 13.31 -8.76
CA LYS A 32 17.26 14.66 -9.29
C LYS A 32 18.53 15.23 -9.94
N ASP A 33 19.69 14.82 -9.43
CA ASP A 33 21.00 15.15 -9.99
C ASP A 33 21.89 13.90 -10.04
N PRO A 34 21.84 13.14 -11.15
CA PRO A 34 22.58 11.87 -11.28
C PRO A 34 24.10 12.01 -11.30
N GLN A 35 24.66 13.22 -11.48
CA GLN A 35 26.09 13.42 -11.63
C GLN A 35 26.80 13.79 -10.32
N THR A 36 26.06 14.22 -9.29
CA THR A 36 26.65 14.74 -8.05
C THR A 36 26.45 13.82 -6.83
N GLN A 37 25.58 12.81 -6.90
CA GLN A 37 25.31 11.91 -5.79
C GLN A 37 25.59 10.44 -6.15
N THR A 38 26.19 9.70 -5.21
CA THR A 38 26.31 8.25 -5.36
C THR A 38 24.99 7.56 -5.02
N ALA A 39 24.77 6.34 -5.54
CA ALA A 39 23.59 5.55 -5.19
C ALA A 39 23.49 5.32 -3.67
N ALA A 40 24.61 5.12 -2.98
CA ALA A 40 24.64 4.90 -1.54
C ALA A 40 24.15 6.14 -0.77
N ASP A 41 24.57 7.34 -1.18
CA ASP A 41 24.11 8.59 -0.56
C ASP A 41 22.60 8.77 -0.74
N ILE A 42 22.10 8.52 -1.96
CA ILE A 42 20.67 8.62 -2.27
C ILE A 42 19.85 7.62 -1.44
N ILE A 43 20.27 6.35 -1.39
CA ILE A 43 19.59 5.31 -0.61
C ILE A 43 19.53 5.70 0.87
N HIS A 44 20.64 6.23 1.40
CA HIS A 44 20.72 6.64 2.80
C HIS A 44 19.86 7.88 3.09
N GLU A 45 20.01 8.95 2.31
CA GLU A 45 19.27 10.22 2.48
C GLU A 45 17.76 10.04 2.30
N GLN A 46 17.37 9.28 1.27
CA GLN A 46 15.96 9.02 0.97
C GLN A 46 15.42 7.81 1.73
N ARG A 47 16.24 7.09 2.49
CA ARG A 47 15.87 5.88 3.25
C ARG A 47 15.11 4.87 2.39
N LEU A 48 15.63 4.62 1.18
CA LEU A 48 14.99 3.73 0.22
C LEU A 48 15.07 2.28 0.73
N PRO A 49 13.93 1.59 0.89
CA PRO A 49 13.95 0.16 1.14
C PRO A 49 14.59 -0.57 -0.04
N LYS A 50 15.19 -1.73 0.24
CA LYS A 50 15.81 -2.57 -0.79
C LYS A 50 14.82 -2.85 -1.93
N GLY A 51 15.24 -2.57 -3.17
CA GLY A 51 14.43 -2.73 -4.37
C GLY A 51 13.66 -1.47 -4.81
N PHE A 52 13.51 -0.45 -3.96
CA PHE A 52 12.93 0.83 -4.37
C PHE A 52 13.99 1.75 -4.98
N ALA A 53 13.77 2.19 -6.22
CA ALA A 53 14.64 3.14 -6.92
C ALA A 53 14.32 4.60 -6.56
N ALA A 54 13.06 4.91 -6.27
CA ALA A 54 12.62 6.22 -5.79
C ALA A 54 11.25 6.12 -5.11
N ILE A 55 10.96 7.04 -4.20
CA ILE A 55 9.62 7.21 -3.60
C ILE A 55 9.26 8.68 -3.75
N ALA A 56 8.43 8.98 -4.75
CA ALA A 56 8.05 10.35 -5.10
C ALA A 56 7.03 10.91 -4.10
N ASP A 57 6.06 10.10 -3.68
CA ASP A 57 5.14 10.43 -2.60
C ASP A 57 5.34 9.50 -1.40
N ARG A 58 5.84 10.06 -0.31
CA ARG A 58 6.13 9.33 0.94
C ARG A 58 4.95 9.37 1.91
N ARG A 59 3.90 10.13 1.59
CA ARG A 59 2.74 10.25 2.46
C ARG A 59 1.93 8.94 2.43
N TYR A 60 1.18 8.72 3.50
CA TYR A 60 0.15 7.70 3.53
C TYR A 60 -1.11 8.29 4.14
N ILE A 61 -2.12 8.51 3.32
CA ILE A 61 -3.34 9.21 3.71
C ILE A 61 -4.51 8.25 3.96
N LEU A 62 -4.24 7.06 4.52
CA LEU A 62 -5.26 6.05 4.90
C LEU A 62 -5.99 5.38 3.73
N ARG A 63 -5.33 5.36 2.57
CA ARG A 63 -5.79 4.84 1.27
C ARG A 63 -6.30 3.39 1.28
N PRO A 64 -7.39 3.06 0.54
CA PRO A 64 -8.03 1.75 0.55
C PRO A 64 -7.54 0.74 -0.50
N GLU A 65 -6.88 1.16 -1.58
CA GLU A 65 -6.78 0.39 -2.84
C GLU A 65 -6.07 -0.97 -2.67
N ALA A 66 -5.09 -1.04 -1.77
CA ALA A 66 -4.37 -2.27 -1.48
C ALA A 66 -5.26 -3.31 -0.78
N ILE A 67 -6.07 -2.89 0.21
CA ILE A 67 -6.98 -3.79 0.92
C ILE A 67 -8.22 -4.13 0.08
N GLU A 68 -8.69 -3.20 -0.74
CA GLU A 68 -9.71 -3.47 -1.77
C GLU A 68 -9.26 -4.61 -2.68
N SER A 69 -8.03 -4.53 -3.20
CA SER A 69 -7.46 -5.55 -4.08
C SER A 69 -7.38 -6.92 -3.39
N ALA A 70 -6.95 -6.95 -2.13
CA ALA A 70 -6.90 -8.19 -1.34
C ALA A 70 -8.30 -8.78 -1.11
N PHE A 71 -9.30 -7.94 -0.79
CA PHE A 71 -10.70 -8.34 -0.64
C PHE A 71 -11.26 -8.97 -1.93
N ILE A 72 -11.12 -8.28 -3.07
CA ILE A 72 -11.62 -8.77 -4.36
C ILE A 72 -10.92 -10.08 -4.75
N LEU A 73 -9.59 -10.15 -4.66
CA LEU A 73 -8.84 -11.37 -4.98
C LEU A 73 -9.23 -12.54 -4.06
N TYR A 74 -9.43 -12.30 -2.76
CA TYR A 74 -9.84 -13.32 -1.81
C TYR A 74 -11.24 -13.86 -2.15
N ARG A 75 -12.22 -12.99 -2.38
CA ARG A 75 -13.59 -13.40 -2.71
C ARG A 75 -13.68 -14.17 -4.03
N ILE A 76 -12.79 -13.91 -4.98
CA ILE A 76 -12.75 -14.63 -6.28
C ILE A 76 -11.99 -15.96 -6.18
N THR A 77 -10.89 -16.01 -5.43
CA THR A 77 -9.94 -17.14 -5.47
C THR A 77 -9.98 -18.06 -4.26
N GLY A 78 -10.52 -17.59 -3.13
CA GLY A 78 -10.49 -18.31 -1.84
C GLY A 78 -9.09 -18.46 -1.24
N ARG A 79 -8.08 -17.73 -1.73
CA ARG A 79 -6.70 -17.81 -1.26
C ARG A 79 -6.53 -17.25 0.14
N GLU A 80 -6.31 -18.13 1.12
CA GLU A 80 -6.17 -17.77 2.53
C GLU A 80 -4.96 -16.88 2.84
N ASP A 81 -3.89 -16.92 2.02
CA ASP A 81 -2.73 -16.04 2.20
C ASP A 81 -3.06 -14.54 2.06
N LEU A 82 -4.19 -14.22 1.43
CA LEU A 82 -4.72 -12.85 1.35
C LEU A 82 -5.32 -12.39 2.68
N LEU A 83 -5.81 -13.30 3.53
CA LEU A 83 -6.28 -12.98 4.88
C LEU A 83 -5.08 -12.60 5.77
N ASP A 84 -3.99 -13.37 5.71
CA ASP A 84 -2.75 -13.07 6.42
C ASP A 84 -2.16 -11.73 5.97
N ALA A 85 -2.15 -11.50 4.66
CA ALA A 85 -1.71 -10.22 4.09
C ALA A 85 -2.60 -9.06 4.58
N GLY A 86 -3.93 -9.23 4.55
CA GLY A 86 -4.87 -8.24 5.06
C GLY A 86 -4.67 -7.96 6.56
N TRP A 87 -4.46 -8.98 7.37
CA TRP A 87 -4.23 -8.79 8.81
C TRP A 87 -2.92 -8.04 9.07
N THR A 88 -1.86 -8.40 8.35
CA THR A 88 -0.57 -7.71 8.41
C THR A 88 -0.70 -6.24 8.02
N MET A 89 -1.49 -5.93 6.97
CA MET A 89 -1.77 -4.55 6.59
C MET A 89 -2.51 -3.80 7.70
N PHE A 90 -3.56 -4.40 8.28
CA PHE A 90 -4.34 -3.77 9.35
C PHE A 90 -3.47 -3.44 10.57
N GLU A 91 -2.67 -4.41 11.06
CA GLU A 91 -1.78 -4.20 12.19
C GLU A 91 -0.75 -3.09 11.91
N ALA A 92 -0.16 -3.08 10.72
CA ALA A 92 0.80 -2.05 10.33
C ALA A 92 0.18 -0.65 10.27
N ILE A 93 -1.05 -0.54 9.74
CA ILE A 93 -1.77 0.73 9.65
C ILE A 93 -2.17 1.21 11.05
N GLN A 94 -2.76 0.35 11.88
CA GLN A 94 -3.16 0.70 13.24
C GLN A 94 -1.96 1.19 14.05
N LYS A 95 -0.87 0.41 14.04
CA LYS A 95 0.37 0.76 14.77
C LYS A 95 0.94 2.12 14.37
N ALA A 96 0.82 2.51 13.10
CA ALA A 96 1.40 3.76 12.61
C ALA A 96 0.45 4.96 12.71
N THR A 97 -0.86 4.73 12.60
CA THR A 97 -1.85 5.80 12.40
C THR A 97 -2.75 6.03 13.60
N GLU A 98 -2.84 5.12 14.57
CA GLU A 98 -3.70 5.26 15.74
C GLU A 98 -3.33 6.50 16.58
N THR A 99 -4.36 7.15 17.11
CA THR A 99 -4.32 8.31 17.99
C THR A 99 -5.29 8.09 19.16
N ASP A 100 -5.34 9.02 20.12
CA ASP A 100 -6.29 8.95 21.23
C ASP A 100 -7.77 9.02 20.79
N LEU A 101 -8.05 9.51 19.57
CA LEU A 101 -9.40 9.76 19.07
C LEU A 101 -9.82 8.84 17.92
N ALA A 102 -8.89 8.55 16.99
CA ALA A 102 -9.13 7.82 15.75
C ALA A 102 -7.79 7.45 15.06
N ASN A 103 -7.71 7.56 13.73
CA ASN A 103 -6.50 7.36 12.93
C ASN A 103 -6.08 8.65 12.21
N ALA A 104 -4.78 8.81 11.98
CA ALA A 104 -4.19 9.98 11.34
C ALA A 104 -3.39 9.61 10.09
N ALA A 105 -3.46 10.44 9.05
CA ALA A 105 -2.58 10.36 7.90
C ALA A 105 -1.10 10.56 8.30
N LEU A 106 -0.18 10.06 7.48
CA LEU A 106 1.26 10.11 7.72
C LEU A 106 1.94 10.97 6.67
N SER A 107 2.82 11.87 7.11
CA SER A 107 3.58 12.75 6.21
C SER A 107 4.77 12.04 5.53
N GLY A 108 5.24 10.93 6.10
CA GLY A 108 6.40 10.20 5.58
C GLY A 108 6.57 8.81 6.19
N ILE A 109 6.36 7.76 5.40
CA ILE A 109 6.37 6.36 5.87
C ILE A 109 7.74 5.66 5.90
N THR A 110 8.77 6.32 5.40
CA THR A 110 10.13 5.76 5.27
C THR A 110 10.98 5.88 6.54
N VAL A 111 10.35 6.21 7.67
CA VAL A 111 11.02 6.35 8.98
C VAL A 111 10.38 5.39 9.97
N PRO A 112 11.12 4.95 11.00
CA PRO A 112 10.59 3.99 11.97
C PRO A 112 9.34 4.46 12.72
N GLN A 113 9.21 5.77 12.93
CA GLN A 113 8.06 6.42 13.56
C GLN A 113 7.54 7.53 12.64
N PRO A 114 6.67 7.19 11.68
CA PRO A 114 6.13 8.15 10.72
C PRO A 114 5.41 9.31 11.43
N PRO A 115 5.72 10.57 11.12
CA PRO A 115 5.01 11.69 11.72
C PRO A 115 3.57 11.74 11.22
N GLN A 116 2.64 11.72 12.16
CA GLN A 116 1.21 11.88 11.91
C GLN A 116 0.87 13.33 11.57
N THR A 117 -0.10 13.50 10.67
CA THR A 117 -0.72 14.78 10.35
C THR A 117 -2.13 14.81 10.95
N ASP A 118 -2.60 15.96 11.40
CA ASP A 118 -3.96 16.14 11.94
C ASP A 118 -5.02 16.13 10.83
N SER A 119 -5.16 14.98 10.16
CA SER A 119 -6.16 14.71 9.13
C SER A 119 -6.52 13.23 9.12
N MET A 120 -7.81 12.96 8.96
CA MET A 120 -8.37 11.64 8.71
C MET A 120 -9.33 11.75 7.53
N GLU A 121 -8.96 11.15 6.41
CA GLU A 121 -9.78 11.19 5.20
C GLU A 121 -11.07 10.38 5.39
N SER A 122 -12.18 10.84 4.81
CA SER A 122 -13.49 10.18 4.98
C SER A 122 -13.50 8.75 4.44
N PHE A 123 -12.71 8.46 3.41
CA PHE A 123 -12.57 7.11 2.86
C PHE A 123 -11.90 6.13 3.82
N TRP A 124 -11.27 6.57 4.92
CA TRP A 124 -10.79 5.65 5.95
C TRP A 124 -11.93 4.80 6.52
N THR A 125 -13.04 5.47 6.87
CA THR A 125 -14.25 4.80 7.39
C THR A 125 -15.17 4.34 6.26
N GLY A 126 -15.22 5.09 5.17
CA GLY A 126 -16.02 4.77 3.99
C GLY A 126 -15.53 3.53 3.25
N GLU A 127 -14.22 3.30 3.17
CA GLU A 127 -13.63 2.30 2.28
C GLU A 127 -12.68 1.38 3.01
N THR A 128 -11.59 1.91 3.58
CA THR A 128 -10.48 1.09 4.09
C THR A 128 -10.92 0.14 5.20
N LEU A 129 -11.62 0.65 6.22
CA LEU A 129 -12.17 -0.18 7.29
C LEU A 129 -13.29 -1.13 6.80
N LYS A 130 -14.06 -0.71 5.79
CA LYS A 130 -15.11 -1.56 5.20
C LYS A 130 -14.50 -2.77 4.49
N TYR A 131 -13.43 -2.59 3.72
CA TYR A 131 -12.75 -3.69 3.05
C TYR A 131 -12.04 -4.62 4.03
N PHE A 132 -11.42 -4.10 5.11
CA PHE A 132 -10.93 -4.97 6.19
C PHE A 132 -12.06 -5.80 6.81
N PHE A 133 -13.18 -5.16 7.16
CA PHE A 133 -14.33 -5.86 7.72
C PHE A 133 -14.87 -6.94 6.78
N LEU A 134 -15.04 -6.63 5.49
CA LEU A 134 -15.56 -7.57 4.50
C LEU A 134 -14.60 -8.70 4.17
N LEU A 135 -13.28 -8.47 4.18
CA LEU A 135 -12.26 -9.50 3.98
C LEU A 135 -12.39 -10.62 5.01
N PHE A 136 -12.64 -10.27 6.29
CA PHE A 136 -12.81 -11.22 7.38
C PHE A 136 -14.27 -11.63 7.64
N SER A 137 -15.21 -11.13 6.84
CA SER A 137 -16.61 -11.51 6.90
C SER A 137 -16.91 -12.72 6.03
N SER A 138 -18.02 -13.38 6.32
CA SER A 138 -18.51 -14.49 5.50
C SER A 138 -18.78 -14.07 4.04
N PRO A 139 -18.48 -14.92 3.03
CA PRO A 139 -18.64 -14.59 1.61
C PRO A 139 -20.05 -14.20 1.15
N ASP A 140 -21.09 -14.63 1.86
CA ASP A 140 -22.49 -14.29 1.61
C ASP A 140 -22.85 -12.86 2.03
N LEU A 141 -22.12 -12.28 3.00
CA LEU A 141 -22.28 -10.88 3.36
C LEU A 141 -21.73 -9.99 2.25
N ILE A 142 -22.64 -9.24 1.60
CA ILE A 142 -22.34 -8.38 0.44
C ILE A 142 -21.58 -9.17 -0.63
N SER A 143 -22.18 -10.26 -1.12
CA SER A 143 -21.60 -11.09 -2.17
C SER A 143 -21.36 -10.28 -3.45
N LEU A 144 -20.20 -10.52 -4.09
CA LEU A 144 -19.85 -9.93 -5.39
C LEU A 144 -20.75 -10.44 -6.54
N ASP A 145 -21.54 -11.49 -6.32
CA ASP A 145 -22.56 -11.96 -7.27
C ASP A 145 -23.83 -11.09 -7.23
N GLU A 146 -24.07 -10.38 -6.13
CA GLU A 146 -25.28 -9.58 -5.91
C GLU A 146 -25.02 -8.08 -5.87
N TYR A 147 -23.81 -7.66 -5.49
CA TYR A 147 -23.43 -6.28 -5.29
C TYR A 147 -22.25 -5.88 -6.17
N VAL A 148 -22.34 -4.67 -6.72
CA VAL A 148 -21.23 -3.98 -7.37
C VAL A 148 -20.85 -2.79 -6.48
N PHE A 149 -19.57 -2.67 -6.15
CA PHE A 149 -19.06 -1.52 -5.41
C PHE A 149 -18.81 -0.37 -6.39
N ASN A 150 -19.24 0.84 -6.04
CA ASN A 150 -18.72 2.03 -6.72
C ASN A 150 -17.27 2.30 -6.26
N THR A 151 -16.63 3.31 -6.84
CA THR A 151 -15.24 3.68 -6.51
C THR A 151 -15.02 4.24 -5.10
N GLU A 152 -16.08 4.34 -4.28
CA GLU A 152 -16.06 4.83 -2.89
C GLU A 152 -16.59 3.72 -1.94
N ALA A 153 -16.39 2.47 -2.35
CA ALA A 153 -16.80 1.25 -1.66
C ALA A 153 -18.28 1.16 -1.25
N HIS A 154 -19.19 1.92 -1.86
CA HIS A 154 -20.62 1.80 -1.58
C HIS A 154 -21.23 0.63 -2.37
N PRO A 155 -21.78 -0.40 -1.69
CA PRO A 155 -22.34 -1.55 -2.38
C PRO A 155 -23.69 -1.20 -3.00
N LEU A 156 -23.79 -1.35 -4.31
CA LEU A 156 -25.00 -1.15 -5.10
C LEU A 156 -25.53 -2.52 -5.51
N LYS A 157 -26.78 -2.81 -5.16
CA LYS A 157 -27.42 -4.08 -5.54
C LYS A 157 -27.59 -4.14 -7.05
N GLY A 158 -27.12 -5.21 -7.68
CA GLY A 158 -27.27 -5.43 -9.11
C GLY A 158 -28.75 -5.45 -9.52
N MET A 159 -29.07 -4.80 -10.63
CA MET A 159 -30.41 -4.88 -11.23
C MET A 159 -30.52 -6.21 -11.96
N LYS A 160 -31.33 -7.13 -11.43
CA LYS A 160 -31.74 -8.37 -12.09
C LYS A 160 -33.04 -8.16 -12.85
#